data_AF-A0A6G1SZF8-F1
#
_entry.id   AF-A0A6G1SZF8-F1
#
_cell.length_a   1.000
_cell.length_b   1.000
_cell.length_c   1.000
_cell.angle_alpha   90.00
_cell.angle_beta   90.00
_cell.angle_gamma   90.00
#
_symmetry.space_group_name_H-M   'P 1'
#
loop_
_entity.id
_entity.type
_entity.pdbx_description
1 polymer ?
#
loop_
_entity_poly.entity_id
_entity_poly.type
_entity_poly.pdbx_seq_one_letter_code
_entity_poly.pdbx_strand_id
1 'polypeptide(L)'
;MTARGYVGTDFDLQGLVDHEGQIETAAALERFLTADRLAGKMGERIVAGNAIFRGRAGAQVRRDYIGFVMQETDLRIHACDYGWCVFQPETARCGGTLAPSEAGRAPAVCVDCANFVVDGRHRLYWEDRRSRNAILQETASPLRRAVFDETIAQCDRVLTRLGKHDDDEQTD
;
A
#
# COMPACT_ATOMS: atom_id res chain seq x y z
N MET A 1 39.23 4.85 -3.58
CA MET A 1 38.75 5.76 -4.64
C MET A 1 37.27 5.97 -4.38
N THR A 2 36.91 7.01 -3.65
CA THR A 2 35.52 7.36 -3.33
C THR A 2 34.86 7.93 -4.58
N ALA A 3 33.68 7.42 -4.92
CA ALA A 3 32.93 7.82 -6.10
C ALA A 3 32.76 9.35 -6.14
N ARG A 4 33.20 9.95 -7.25
CA ARG A 4 32.84 11.33 -7.62
C ARG A 4 31.32 11.39 -7.65
N GLY A 5 30.75 12.32 -6.88
CA GLY A 5 29.32 12.50 -6.74
C GLY A 5 28.62 12.56 -8.11
N TYR A 6 27.53 11.82 -8.23
CA TYR A 6 26.61 11.91 -9.35
C TYR A 6 25.95 13.29 -9.29
N VAL A 7 26.50 14.25 -10.02
CA VAL A 7 25.99 15.62 -10.14
C VAL A 7 25.54 15.80 -11.58
N GLY A 8 24.29 15.45 -11.84
CA GLY A 8 23.63 15.66 -13.12
C GLY A 8 22.12 15.47 -13.01
N THR A 9 21.36 16.38 -13.61
CA THR A 9 19.92 16.21 -13.87
C THR A 9 19.80 15.33 -15.11
N ASP A 10 19.87 14.01 -14.91
CA ASP A 10 19.69 13.06 -16.00
C ASP A 10 18.19 12.99 -16.33
N PHE A 11 17.78 13.77 -17.33
CA PHE A 11 16.39 13.82 -17.79
C PHE A 11 15.91 12.47 -18.32
N ASP A 12 16.81 11.66 -18.89
CA ASP A 12 16.48 10.34 -19.40
C ASP A 12 16.22 9.38 -18.23
N LEU A 13 17.06 9.42 -17.20
CA LEU A 13 16.83 8.66 -15.97
C LEU A 13 15.53 9.07 -15.28
N GLN A 14 15.27 10.37 -15.19
CA GLN A 14 14.01 10.87 -14.61
C GLN A 14 12.81 10.36 -15.41
N GLY A 15 12.88 10.39 -16.75
CA GLY A 15 11.84 9.84 -17.62
C GLY A 15 11.62 8.35 -17.41
N LEU A 16 12.69 7.56 -17.21
CA LEU A 16 12.59 6.13 -16.91
C LEU A 16 11.93 5.86 -15.54
N VAL A 17 12.30 6.62 -14.51
CA VAL A 17 11.70 6.52 -13.17
C VAL A 17 10.21 6.86 -13.23
N ASP A 18 9.85 7.92 -13.95
CA ASP A 18 8.46 8.35 -14.10
C ASP A 18 7.63 7.32 -14.86
N HIS A 19 8.20 6.70 -15.89
CA HIS A 19 7.58 5.62 -16.66
C HIS A 19 7.36 4.37 -15.81
N GLU A 20 8.35 3.93 -15.05
CA GLU A 20 8.20 2.79 -14.13
C GLU A 20 7.14 3.09 -13.06
N GLY A 21 7.10 4.32 -12.52
CA GLY A 21 6.06 4.74 -11.59
C GLY A 21 4.65 4.72 -12.20
N GLN A 22 4.51 4.94 -13.52
CA GLN A 22 3.23 4.81 -14.22
C GLN A 22 2.81 3.34 -14.35
N ILE A 23 3.76 2.45 -14.69
CA ILE A 23 3.53 1.01 -14.75
C ILE A 23 3.10 0.48 -13.37
N GLU A 24 3.81 0.86 -12.31
CA GLU A 24 3.48 0.48 -10.93
C GLU A 24 2.07 0.97 -10.54
N THR A 25 1.74 2.21 -10.88
CA THR A 25 0.41 2.79 -10.60
C THR A 25 -0.70 2.02 -11.32
N ALA A 26 -0.54 1.74 -12.60
CA ALA A 26 -1.52 0.98 -13.38
C ALA A 26 -1.70 -0.45 -12.82
N ALA A 27 -0.59 -1.11 -12.46
CA ALA A 27 -0.62 -2.44 -11.87
C ALA A 27 -1.28 -2.45 -10.48
N ALA A 28 -1.09 -1.41 -9.68
CA ALA A 28 -1.76 -1.27 -8.39
C ALA A 28 -3.27 -1.04 -8.55
N LEU A 29 -3.68 -0.17 -9.48
CA LEU A 29 -5.10 0.03 -9.79
C LEU A 29 -5.79 -1.26 -10.24
N GLU A 30 -5.16 -2.03 -11.14
CA GLU A 30 -5.70 -3.34 -11.59
C GLU A 30 -5.97 -4.25 -10.39
N ARG A 31 -5.05 -4.31 -9.43
CA ARG A 31 -5.22 -5.10 -8.18
C ARG A 31 -6.36 -4.56 -7.32
N PHE A 32 -6.41 -3.24 -7.09
CA PHE A 32 -7.43 -2.67 -6.21
C PHE A 32 -8.84 -2.85 -6.76
N LEU A 33 -8.99 -2.73 -8.08
CA LEU A 33 -10.28 -2.83 -8.74
C LEU A 33 -10.76 -4.28 -8.87
N THR A 34 -9.85 -5.26 -8.83
CA THR A 34 -10.19 -6.69 -8.86
C THR A 34 -10.30 -7.32 -7.47
N ALA A 35 -9.69 -6.72 -6.44
CA ALA A 35 -9.65 -7.29 -5.10
C ALA A 35 -11.03 -7.36 -4.43
N ASP A 36 -11.32 -8.51 -3.81
CA ASP A 36 -12.51 -8.68 -2.98
C ASP A 36 -12.35 -8.04 -1.60
N ARG A 37 -11.11 -8.00 -1.10
CA ARG A 37 -10.77 -7.48 0.22
C ARG A 37 -9.51 -6.64 0.13
N LEU A 38 -9.60 -5.44 0.69
CA LEU A 38 -8.49 -4.54 0.94
C LEU A 38 -8.62 -4.01 2.36
N ALA A 39 -7.50 -3.85 3.05
CA ALA A 39 -7.45 -3.15 4.33
C ALA A 39 -6.91 -1.73 4.16
N GLY A 40 -6.96 -0.95 5.24
CA GLY A 40 -6.64 0.48 5.21
C GLY A 40 -7.82 1.33 4.75
N LYS A 41 -7.83 2.61 5.15
CA LYS A 41 -8.98 3.50 4.93
C LYS A 41 -9.28 3.73 3.45
N MET A 42 -8.25 3.82 2.61
CA MET A 42 -8.46 3.92 1.17
C MET A 42 -8.92 2.58 0.59
N GLY A 43 -8.39 1.46 1.08
CA GLY A 43 -8.79 0.12 0.65
C GLY A 43 -10.28 -0.14 0.88
N GLU A 44 -10.78 0.22 2.06
CA GLU A 44 -12.21 0.12 2.40
C GLU A 44 -13.09 0.96 1.45
N ARG A 45 -12.65 2.17 1.09
CA ARG A 45 -13.36 3.03 0.13
C ARG A 45 -13.37 2.44 -1.28
N ILE A 46 -12.27 1.83 -1.71
CA ILE A 46 -12.18 1.21 -3.04
C ILE A 46 -13.09 -0.01 -3.12
N VAL A 47 -13.01 -0.93 -2.14
CA VAL A 47 -13.84 -2.15 -2.13
C VAL A 47 -15.34 -1.83 -2.12
N ALA A 48 -15.75 -0.75 -1.45
CA ALA A 48 -17.14 -0.32 -1.45
C ALA A 48 -17.67 0.05 -2.85
N GLY A 49 -16.80 0.46 -3.78
CA GLY A 49 -17.15 0.87 -5.14
C GLY A 49 -16.68 -0.07 -6.25
N ASN A 50 -15.87 -1.08 -5.96
CA ASN A 50 -15.17 -1.81 -7.01
C ASN A 50 -15.95 -2.97 -7.65
N ALA A 51 -17.16 -3.26 -7.18
CA ALA A 51 -17.95 -4.41 -7.62
C ALA A 51 -18.17 -4.45 -9.15
N ILE A 52 -18.30 -3.28 -9.80
CA ILE A 52 -18.51 -3.17 -11.25
C ILE A 52 -17.28 -3.59 -12.07
N PHE A 53 -16.08 -3.56 -11.48
CA PHE A 53 -14.82 -3.86 -12.17
C PHE A 53 -14.41 -5.32 -12.03
N ARG A 54 -15.06 -6.10 -11.16
CA ARG A 54 -14.71 -7.49 -10.88
C ARG A 54 -15.23 -8.45 -11.96
N GLY A 55 -14.57 -9.60 -12.07
CA GLY A 55 -14.91 -10.66 -13.03
C GLY A 55 -14.62 -10.32 -14.50
N ARG A 56 -14.95 -11.27 -15.39
CA ARG A 56 -14.72 -11.11 -16.84
C ARG A 56 -15.56 -9.99 -17.45
N ALA A 57 -16.79 -9.79 -16.96
CA ALA A 57 -17.69 -8.75 -17.43
C ALA A 57 -17.15 -7.33 -17.13
N GLY A 58 -16.49 -7.15 -15.98
CA GLY A 58 -15.87 -5.88 -15.59
C GLY A 58 -14.51 -5.61 -16.23
N ALA A 59 -13.93 -6.56 -16.98
CA ALA A 59 -12.56 -6.45 -17.48
C ALA A 59 -12.36 -5.29 -18.46
N GLN A 60 -13.31 -5.06 -19.37
CA GLN A 60 -13.22 -3.93 -20.30
C GLN A 60 -13.38 -2.60 -19.55
N VAL A 61 -14.41 -2.50 -18.70
CA VAL A 61 -14.68 -1.31 -17.87
C VAL A 61 -13.47 -0.94 -17.01
N ARG A 62 -12.79 -1.93 -16.45
CA ARG A 62 -11.58 -1.75 -15.64
C ARG A 62 -10.41 -1.23 -16.46
N ARG A 63 -10.15 -1.82 -17.64
CA ARG A 63 -9.10 -1.33 -18.54
C ARG A 63 -9.34 0.11 -18.98
N ASP A 64 -10.58 0.43 -19.35
CA ASP A 64 -10.97 1.78 -19.78
C ASP A 64 -10.82 2.78 -18.62
N TYR A 65 -11.21 2.39 -17.41
CA TYR A 65 -11.05 3.22 -16.21
C TYR A 65 -9.58 3.45 -15.85
N ILE A 66 -8.73 2.42 -15.88
CA ILE A 66 -7.30 2.58 -15.64
C ILE A 66 -6.68 3.47 -16.72
N GLY A 67 -7.02 3.25 -17.99
CA GLY A 67 -6.58 4.11 -19.09
C GLY A 67 -6.95 5.58 -18.87
N PHE A 68 -8.21 5.84 -18.50
CA PHE A 68 -8.69 7.18 -18.16
C PHE A 68 -7.91 7.78 -17.00
N VAL A 69 -7.74 7.06 -15.88
CA VAL A 69 -7.00 7.57 -14.72
C VAL A 69 -5.55 7.91 -15.09
N MET A 70 -4.89 7.07 -15.87
CA MET A 70 -3.50 7.29 -16.28
C MET A 70 -3.33 8.44 -17.30
N GLN A 71 -4.36 8.75 -18.08
CA GLN A 71 -4.32 9.81 -19.10
C GLN A 71 -4.79 11.17 -18.56
N GLU A 72 -5.79 11.17 -17.68
CA GLU A 72 -6.51 12.38 -17.26
C GLU A 72 -6.17 12.82 -15.84
N THR A 73 -5.35 12.05 -15.10
CA THR A 73 -4.97 12.37 -13.73
C THR A 73 -3.49 12.16 -13.47
N ASP A 74 -2.95 12.94 -12.53
CA ASP A 74 -1.59 12.76 -12.03
C ASP A 74 -1.52 11.77 -10.85
N LEU A 75 -2.47 10.82 -10.78
CA LEU A 75 -2.51 9.86 -9.68
C LEU A 75 -1.21 9.04 -9.66
N ARG A 76 -0.56 8.99 -8.48
CA ARG A 76 0.58 8.12 -8.22
C ARG A 76 0.29 7.20 -7.05
N ILE A 77 0.48 5.91 -7.27
CA ILE A 77 0.40 4.91 -6.21
C ILE A 77 1.81 4.43 -5.92
N HIS A 78 2.24 4.58 -4.67
CA HIS A 78 3.58 4.19 -4.24
C HIS A 78 3.52 2.87 -3.47
N ALA A 79 4.31 1.89 -3.88
CA ALA A 79 4.49 0.65 -3.14
C ALA A 79 5.29 0.86 -1.83
N CYS A 80 5.11 -0.06 -0.89
CA CYS A 80 6.03 -0.35 0.21
C CYS A 80 5.77 -1.76 0.72
N ASP A 81 6.71 -2.33 1.48
CA ASP A 81 6.62 -3.71 1.99
C ASP A 81 5.37 -4.00 2.83
N TYR A 82 4.77 -2.94 3.39
CA TYR A 82 3.63 -3.04 4.29
C TYR A 82 2.30 -2.55 3.69
N GLY A 83 2.29 -2.05 2.46
CA GLY A 83 1.08 -1.66 1.76
C GLY A 83 1.31 -0.73 0.56
N TRP A 84 0.27 -0.02 0.16
CA TRP A 84 0.30 0.96 -0.92
C TRP A 84 -0.13 2.33 -0.40
N CYS A 85 0.39 3.38 -1.03
CA CYS A 85 -0.02 4.76 -0.78
C CYS A 85 -0.64 5.36 -2.04
N VAL A 86 -1.96 5.53 -2.03
CA VAL A 86 -2.69 6.32 -3.03
C VAL A 86 -2.51 7.79 -2.66
N PHE A 87 -1.38 8.37 -3.05
CA PHE A 87 -0.88 9.59 -2.42
C PHE A 87 -1.75 10.81 -2.75
N GLN A 88 -2.22 11.46 -1.68
CA GLN A 88 -2.87 12.76 -1.71
C GLN A 88 -2.22 13.62 -0.62
N PRO A 89 -1.51 14.71 -0.96
CA PRO A 89 -0.73 15.45 0.01
C PRO A 89 -1.58 16.06 1.14
N GLU A 90 -2.83 16.42 0.85
CA GLU A 90 -3.75 17.06 1.80
C GLU A 90 -4.11 16.15 2.99
N THR A 91 -4.02 14.84 2.81
CA THR A 91 -4.39 13.85 3.84
C THR A 91 -3.23 12.95 4.26
N ALA A 92 -2.03 13.22 3.74
CA ALA A 92 -0.84 12.43 3.99
C ALA A 92 -0.31 12.63 5.42
N ARG A 93 -0.51 11.63 6.30
CA ARG A 93 0.01 11.65 7.67
C ARG A 93 1.54 11.66 7.80
N CYS A 94 2.26 11.24 6.76
CA CYS A 94 3.72 11.25 6.75
C CYS A 94 4.33 12.64 6.49
N GLY A 95 3.51 13.66 6.16
CA GLY A 95 3.99 15.01 5.84
C GLY A 95 4.63 15.15 4.45
N GLY A 96 4.42 14.19 3.56
CA GLY A 96 4.85 14.28 2.16
C GLY A 96 4.08 15.37 1.40
N THR A 97 4.76 16.08 0.49
CA THR A 97 4.17 17.19 -0.29
C THR A 97 3.99 16.85 -1.76
N LEU A 98 5.03 16.37 -2.43
CA LEU A 98 4.97 15.91 -3.83
C LEU A 98 4.85 14.39 -3.93
N ALA A 99 5.40 13.69 -2.95
CA ALA A 99 5.39 12.25 -2.80
C ALA A 99 5.36 11.91 -1.31
N PRO A 100 5.05 10.65 -0.94
CA PRO A 100 5.15 10.19 0.44
C PRO A 100 6.55 10.45 1.03
N SER A 101 6.63 11.04 2.22
CA SER A 101 7.92 11.33 2.88
C SER A 101 8.59 10.04 3.38
N GLU A 102 9.79 9.72 2.89
CA GLU A 102 10.54 8.54 3.34
C GLU A 102 10.84 8.58 4.85
N ALA A 103 11.19 9.75 5.37
CA ALA A 103 11.51 9.92 6.79
C ALA A 103 10.26 9.86 7.69
N GLY A 104 9.11 10.30 7.18
CA GLY A 104 7.84 10.34 7.94
C GLY A 104 6.98 9.10 7.77
N ARG A 105 7.29 8.24 6.79
CA ARG A 105 6.57 7.00 6.56
C ARG A 105 7.00 5.94 7.56
N ALA A 106 6.01 5.41 8.27
CA ALA A 106 6.17 4.23 9.09
C ALA A 106 4.87 3.43 9.09
N PRO A 107 4.92 2.11 9.28
CA PRO A 107 3.74 1.27 9.38
C PRO A 107 2.72 1.76 10.43
N ALA A 108 3.19 2.23 11.59
CA ALA A 108 2.34 2.79 12.65
C ALA A 108 1.70 4.15 12.27
N VAL A 109 2.28 4.90 11.34
CA VAL A 109 1.74 6.17 10.84
C VAL A 109 0.76 5.91 9.69
N CYS A 110 1.15 5.04 8.76
CA CYS A 110 0.40 4.75 7.54
C CYS A 110 -0.89 3.98 7.82
N VAL A 111 -0.93 3.10 8.81
CA VAL A 111 -2.14 2.29 9.11
C VAL A 111 -3.40 3.13 9.34
N ASP A 112 -3.26 4.34 9.89
CA ASP A 112 -4.37 5.27 10.13
C ASP A 112 -4.48 6.39 9.08
N CYS A 113 -3.62 6.40 8.06
CA CYS A 113 -3.60 7.38 6.99
C CYS A 113 -4.77 7.16 6.02
N ALA A 114 -5.35 8.25 5.51
CA ALA A 114 -6.45 8.20 4.55
C ALA A 114 -6.03 7.60 3.20
N ASN A 115 -4.73 7.68 2.86
CA ASN A 115 -4.16 7.24 1.58
C ASN A 115 -3.78 5.76 1.56
N PHE A 116 -3.92 5.06 2.67
CA PHE A 116 -3.32 3.75 2.85
C PHE A 116 -4.24 2.61 2.39
N VAL A 117 -3.66 1.70 1.60
CA VAL A 117 -4.30 0.47 1.12
C VAL A 117 -3.38 -0.70 1.45
N VAL A 118 -3.96 -1.83 1.85
CA VAL A 118 -3.23 -3.09 2.01
C VAL A 118 -3.98 -4.16 1.24
N ASP A 119 -3.29 -4.87 0.35
CA ASP A 119 -3.82 -6.06 -0.32
C ASP A 119 -3.23 -7.35 0.27
N GLY A 120 -3.63 -8.51 -0.25
CA GLY A 120 -3.16 -9.82 0.21
C GLY A 120 -1.64 -10.02 0.17
N ARG A 121 -0.90 -9.32 -0.71
CA ARG A 121 0.56 -9.49 -0.86
C ARG A 121 1.33 -9.03 0.37
N HIS A 122 0.76 -8.11 1.13
CA HIS A 122 1.38 -7.55 2.33
C HIS A 122 1.08 -8.37 3.58
N ARG A 123 0.27 -9.44 3.48
CA ARG A 123 -0.13 -10.27 4.61
C ARG A 123 1.09 -10.74 5.43
N LEU A 124 2.08 -11.30 4.75
CA LEU A 124 3.29 -11.83 5.39
C LEU A 124 4.02 -10.78 6.22
N TYR A 125 4.09 -9.53 5.72
CA TYR A 125 4.66 -8.42 6.48
C TYR A 125 3.90 -8.18 7.80
N TRP A 126 2.57 -8.15 7.73
CA TRP A 126 1.72 -7.86 8.90
C TRP A 126 1.72 -9.02 9.91
N GLU A 127 1.77 -10.26 9.44
CA GLU A 127 1.92 -11.45 10.28
C GLU A 127 3.28 -11.48 10.99
N ASP A 128 4.37 -11.23 10.27
CA ASP A 128 5.71 -11.14 10.83
C ASP A 128 5.80 -10.00 11.86
N ARG A 129 5.32 -8.81 11.51
CA ARG A 129 5.30 -7.66 12.43
C ARG A 129 4.52 -7.99 13.71
N ARG A 130 3.35 -8.60 13.59
CA ARG A 130 2.54 -9.04 14.75
C ARG A 130 3.33 -10.02 15.62
N SER A 131 3.89 -11.05 15.02
CA SER A 131 4.64 -12.11 15.70
C SER A 131 5.85 -11.56 16.46
N ARG A 132 6.68 -10.74 15.80
CA ARG A 132 7.84 -10.09 16.43
C ARG A 132 7.46 -9.22 17.62
N ASN A 133 6.36 -8.45 17.52
CA ASN A 133 5.91 -7.61 18.63
C ASN A 133 5.36 -8.44 19.80
N ALA A 134 4.69 -9.56 19.54
CA ALA A 134 4.21 -10.48 20.58
C ALA A 134 5.39 -11.09 21.37
N ILE A 135 6.43 -11.57 20.68
CA ILE A 135 7.64 -12.11 21.32
C ILE A 135 8.32 -11.05 22.21
N LEU A 136 8.49 -9.83 21.69
CA LEU A 136 9.11 -8.75 22.46
C LEU A 136 8.28 -8.34 23.69
N GLN A 137 6.96 -8.45 23.60
CA GLN A 137 6.03 -8.11 24.68
C GLN A 137 6.21 -8.98 25.93
N GLU A 138 6.55 -10.26 25.77
CA GLU A 138 6.71 -11.21 26.87
C GLU A 138 7.74 -10.73 27.90
N THR A 139 8.82 -10.14 27.42
CA THR A 139 9.95 -9.63 28.22
C THR A 139 9.90 -8.11 28.49
N ALA A 140 8.85 -7.43 28.02
CA ALA A 140 8.77 -5.97 28.06
C ALA A 140 8.51 -5.44 29.47
N SER A 141 9.14 -4.30 29.80
CA SER A 141 8.73 -3.50 30.96
C SER A 141 7.29 -2.98 30.79
N PRO A 142 6.56 -2.66 31.87
CA PRO A 142 5.16 -2.23 31.78
C PRO A 142 4.92 -1.08 30.80
N LEU A 143 5.80 -0.08 30.79
CA LEU A 143 5.71 1.06 29.85
C LEU A 143 5.85 0.65 28.38
N ARG A 144 6.73 -0.32 28.07
CA ARG A 144 6.92 -0.81 26.69
C ARG A 144 5.80 -1.75 26.27
N ARG A 145 5.19 -2.45 27.22
CA ARG A 145 4.09 -3.40 26.96
C ARG A 145 2.91 -2.71 26.25
N ALA A 146 2.54 -1.52 26.68
CA ALA A 146 1.47 -0.73 26.05
C ALA A 146 1.74 -0.38 24.58
N VAL A 147 3.01 -0.12 24.21
CA VAL A 147 3.39 0.14 22.81
C VAL A 147 3.26 -1.12 21.95
N PHE A 148 3.63 -2.27 22.51
CA PHE A 148 3.46 -3.56 21.84
C PHE A 148 1.99 -3.94 21.70
N ASP A 149 1.18 -3.71 22.73
CA ASP A 149 -0.28 -3.92 22.68
C ASP A 149 -0.92 -3.14 21.53
N GLU A 150 -0.63 -1.84 21.43
CA GLU A 150 -1.15 -1.01 20.33
C GLU A 150 -0.65 -1.49 18.96
N THR A 151 0.62 -1.88 18.86
CA THR A 151 1.19 -2.37 17.60
C THR A 151 0.57 -3.70 17.16
N ILE A 152 0.34 -4.62 18.09
CA ILE A 152 -0.32 -5.90 17.82
C ILE A 152 -1.76 -5.64 17.40
N ALA A 153 -2.48 -4.75 18.10
CA ALA A 153 -3.84 -4.37 17.75
C ALA A 153 -3.92 -3.74 16.35
N GLN A 154 -2.94 -2.93 15.94
CA GLN A 154 -2.85 -2.41 14.57
C GLN A 154 -2.74 -3.55 13.55
N CYS A 155 -1.87 -4.53 13.80
CA CYS A 155 -1.70 -5.67 12.92
C CYS A 155 -2.97 -6.52 12.83
N ASP A 156 -3.62 -6.79 13.97
CA ASP A 156 -4.86 -7.55 14.04
C ASP A 156 -6.00 -6.89 13.24
N ARG A 157 -6.11 -5.55 13.31
CA ARG A 157 -7.08 -4.81 12.48
C ARG A 157 -6.85 -5.04 10.99
N VAL A 158 -5.59 -4.93 10.54
CA VAL A 158 -5.24 -5.14 9.12
C VAL A 158 -5.51 -6.58 8.69
N LEU A 159 -5.03 -7.56 9.45
CA LEU A 159 -5.16 -8.98 9.12
C LEU A 159 -6.62 -9.45 9.13
N THR A 160 -7.42 -8.97 10.09
CA THR A 160 -8.85 -9.26 10.15
C THR A 160 -9.57 -8.75 8.91
N ARG A 161 -9.21 -7.56 8.42
CA ARG A 161 -9.79 -6.98 7.20
C ARG A 161 -9.41 -7.72 5.93
N LEU A 162 -8.15 -8.18 5.84
CA LEU A 162 -7.72 -9.02 4.72
C LEU A 162 -8.39 -10.41 4.75
N GLY A 163 -8.89 -10.85 5.91
CA GLY A 163 -9.53 -12.16 6.10
C GLY A 163 -8.53 -13.32 6.07
N LYS A 164 -8.98 -14.53 5.74
CA LYS A 164 -8.07 -15.65 5.43
C LYS A 164 -7.62 -15.59 3.97
N HIS A 165 -6.43 -16.11 3.67
CA HIS A 165 -6.03 -16.34 2.30
C HIS A 165 -6.91 -17.48 1.78
N ASP A 166 -7.76 -17.19 0.80
CA ASP A 166 -8.40 -18.25 0.01
C ASP A 166 -7.33 -18.70 -1.01
N ASP A 167 -6.36 -19.47 -0.52
CA ASP A 167 -5.49 -20.28 -1.38
C ASP A 167 -6.33 -21.47 -1.88
N ASP A 168 -7.17 -21.26 -2.91
CA ASP A 168 -7.89 -22.36 -3.62
C ASP A 168 -8.53 -21.94 -4.97
N GLU A 169 -7.96 -20.98 -5.72
CA GLU A 169 -8.34 -20.78 -7.14
C GLU A 169 -7.11 -20.66 -8.05
N GLN A 170 -6.27 -21.69 -8.02
CA GLN A 170 -5.33 -21.99 -9.11
C GLN A 170 -4.94 -23.47 -9.10
N THR A 171 -5.91 -24.35 -9.32
CA THR A 171 -5.67 -25.68 -9.88
C THR A 171 -6.91 -26.11 -10.66
N ASP A 172 -6.92 -25.79 -11.96
CA ASP A 172 -7.37 -26.61 -13.10
C ASP A 172 -7.57 -25.76 -14.37
#